data_AF-A0A1X9NI01-F1
#
_entry.id   AF-A0A1X9NI01-F1
#
_cell.length_a   1.000
_cell.length_b   1.000
_cell.length_c   1.000
_cell.angle_alpha   90.00
_cell.angle_beta   90.00
_cell.angle_gamma   90.00
#
_symmetry.space_group_name_H-M   'P 1'
#
loop_
_entity.id
_entity.type
_entity.pdbx_description
1 polymer ?
#
loop_
_entity_poly.entity_id
_entity_poly.type
_entity_poly.pdbx_seq_one_letter_code
_entity_poly.pdbx_strand_id
1 'polypeptide(L)'
;MGDWHKNSVLGPERAAYISPTKDVLNAGMIFTTHHDAPVALPDSMRVLSATVNRVTRSGEVLGADQRVTPYEGLKAMTLWPAYQHFEEKIKGSIEEGKQADFVILSANPLTVDPLTIADIKVLETINDGKTVYQRETVNTQASIGGDRDRQGCITSAGYQWCAAIKQCVRAWELAAEQGFDNNAAQFARFCDQ
;
A
#
# COMPACT_ATOMS: atom_id res chain seq x y z
N MET A 1 -2.80 4.81 19.76
CA MET A 1 -3.19 5.56 20.96
C MET A 1 -3.10 4.73 22.26
N GLY A 2 -2.73 3.44 22.20
CA GLY A 2 -2.71 2.59 23.41
C GLY A 2 -1.81 3.10 24.54
N ASP A 3 -0.67 3.71 24.22
CA ASP A 3 0.26 4.25 25.23
C ASP A 3 -0.38 5.30 26.15
N TRP A 4 -1.17 6.22 25.57
CA TRP A 4 -1.85 7.27 26.32
C TRP A 4 -2.95 6.72 27.23
N HIS A 5 -3.71 5.74 26.74
CA HIS A 5 -4.74 5.06 27.54
C HIS A 5 -4.12 4.33 28.74
N LYS A 6 -3.02 3.62 28.52
CA LYS A 6 -2.27 2.91 29.57
C LYS A 6 -1.68 3.86 30.61
N ASN A 7 -0.96 4.90 30.16
CA ASN A 7 -0.10 5.69 31.04
C ASN A 7 -0.78 6.91 31.68
N SER A 8 -1.84 7.46 31.06
CA SER A 8 -2.43 8.72 31.50
C SER A 8 -3.89 8.63 31.94
N VAL A 9 -4.72 7.78 31.31
CA VAL A 9 -6.18 7.87 31.47
C VAL A 9 -6.78 6.70 32.23
N LEU A 10 -6.47 5.46 31.83
CA LEU A 10 -7.14 4.27 32.31
C LEU A 10 -6.28 3.44 33.27
N GLY A 11 -4.96 3.58 33.21
CA GLY A 11 -4.04 2.66 33.88
C GLY A 11 -3.94 1.33 33.13
N PRO A 12 -2.96 0.48 33.47
CA PRO A 12 -2.59 -0.69 32.68
C PRO A 12 -3.71 -1.74 32.57
N GLU A 13 -4.41 -2.05 33.65
CA GLU A 13 -5.44 -3.09 33.68
C GLU A 13 -6.64 -2.75 32.79
N ARG A 14 -7.25 -1.57 32.99
CA ARG A 14 -8.39 -1.13 32.19
C ARG A 14 -8.01 -0.82 30.74
N ALA A 15 -6.80 -0.33 30.49
CA ALA A 15 -6.32 -0.11 29.14
C ALA A 15 -6.13 -1.43 28.38
N ALA A 16 -5.76 -2.53 29.04
CA ALA A 16 -5.69 -3.84 28.39
C ALA A 16 -7.07 -4.29 27.88
N TYR A 17 -8.16 -3.92 28.55
CA TYR A 17 -9.52 -4.29 28.15
C TYR A 17 -10.23 -3.28 27.23
N ILE A 18 -9.57 -2.17 26.85
CA ILE A 18 -10.19 -1.19 25.95
C ILE A 18 -10.48 -1.82 24.58
N SER A 19 -11.65 -1.56 24.00
CA SER A 19 -12.10 -2.14 22.72
C SER A 19 -11.98 -3.69 22.69
N PRO A 20 -12.77 -4.42 23.49
CA PRO A 20 -12.64 -5.87 23.67
C PRO A 20 -13.24 -6.66 22.49
N THR A 21 -12.59 -6.60 21.33
CA THR A 21 -13.13 -7.16 20.08
C THR A 21 -13.27 -8.68 20.10
N LYS A 22 -12.35 -9.40 20.75
CA LYS A 22 -12.43 -10.87 20.82
C LYS A 22 -13.58 -11.33 21.68
N ASP A 23 -13.82 -10.68 22.81
CA ASP A 23 -14.94 -11.03 23.68
C ASP A 23 -16.30 -10.71 23.05
N VAL A 24 -16.40 -9.61 22.30
CA VAL A 24 -17.61 -9.31 21.50
C VAL A 24 -17.89 -10.44 20.50
N LEU A 25 -16.87 -10.93 19.79
CA LEU A 25 -17.04 -12.07 18.88
C LEU A 25 -17.40 -13.37 19.61
N ASN A 26 -16.76 -13.65 20.76
CA ASN A 26 -17.07 -14.84 21.56
C ASN A 26 -18.50 -14.82 22.09
N ALA A 27 -19.06 -13.63 22.32
CA ALA A 27 -20.47 -13.43 22.67
C ALA A 27 -21.44 -13.55 21.47
N GLY A 28 -20.96 -13.88 20.27
CA GLY A 28 -21.77 -14.02 19.06
C GLY A 28 -22.20 -12.69 18.43
N MET A 29 -21.60 -11.57 18.84
CA MET A 29 -21.88 -10.24 18.31
C MET A 29 -20.85 -9.82 17.27
N ILE A 30 -21.27 -8.98 16.33
CA ILE A 30 -20.35 -8.32 15.38
C ILE A 30 -19.87 -6.98 15.95
N PHE A 31 -18.71 -6.52 15.51
CA PHE A 31 -18.18 -5.20 15.83
C PHE A 31 -17.71 -4.49 14.56
N THR A 32 -17.42 -3.21 14.68
CA THR A 32 -16.83 -2.42 13.58
C THR A 32 -15.65 -1.63 14.07
N THR A 33 -14.76 -1.29 13.15
CA THR A 33 -13.55 -0.50 13.46
C THR A 33 -13.41 0.64 12.48
N HIS A 34 -13.07 1.81 12.99
CA HIS A 34 -12.92 3.04 12.23
C HIS A 34 -11.71 3.83 12.72
N HIS A 35 -11.29 4.83 11.95
CA HIS A 35 -10.19 5.73 12.30
C HIS A 35 -10.66 6.99 13.05
N ASP A 36 -11.95 7.32 13.00
CA ASP A 36 -12.52 8.51 13.66
C ASP A 36 -11.93 9.84 13.15
N ALA A 37 -11.84 10.02 11.82
CA ALA A 37 -11.38 11.29 11.27
C ALA A 37 -12.37 12.43 11.62
N PRO A 38 -11.87 13.64 11.92
CA PRO A 38 -10.47 14.08 11.82
C PRO A 38 -9.63 13.89 13.10
N VAL A 39 -10.13 13.22 14.13
CA VAL A 39 -9.42 13.02 15.41
C VAL A 39 -8.12 12.23 15.21
N ALA A 40 -8.15 11.20 14.37
CA ALA A 40 -6.95 10.57 13.83
C ALA A 40 -6.91 10.70 12.30
N LEU A 41 -5.70 10.80 11.75
CA LEU A 41 -5.51 10.81 10.30
C LEU A 41 -6.01 9.50 9.69
N PRO A 42 -6.72 9.55 8.55
CA PRO A 42 -7.27 8.37 7.91
C PRO A 42 -6.17 7.45 7.37
N ASP A 43 -6.10 6.23 7.91
CA ASP A 43 -5.21 5.16 7.46
C ASP A 43 -5.85 3.79 7.78
N SER A 44 -6.49 3.20 6.77
CA SER A 44 -7.21 1.93 6.90
C SER A 44 -6.29 0.76 7.25
N MET A 45 -5.07 0.70 6.67
CA MET A 45 -4.15 -0.40 6.96
C MET A 45 -3.61 -0.33 8.39
N ARG A 46 -3.46 0.88 8.92
CA ARG A 46 -3.12 1.09 10.33
C ARG A 46 -4.26 0.72 11.27
N VAL A 47 -5.52 0.99 10.91
CA VAL A 47 -6.69 0.52 11.67
C VAL A 47 -6.73 -1.01 11.69
N LEU A 48 -6.57 -1.66 10.53
CA LEU A 48 -6.54 -3.12 10.45
C LEU A 48 -5.42 -3.70 11.33
N SER A 49 -4.20 -3.16 11.22
CA SER A 49 -3.06 -3.57 12.05
C SER A 49 -3.33 -3.37 13.54
N ALA A 50 -3.93 -2.25 13.95
CA ALA A 50 -4.25 -2.01 15.36
C ALA A 50 -5.27 -3.03 15.90
N THR A 51 -6.29 -3.37 15.11
CA THR A 51 -7.33 -4.35 15.46
C THR A 51 -6.76 -5.76 15.59
N VAL A 52 -5.87 -6.15 14.68
CA VAL A 52 -5.26 -7.50 14.64
C VAL A 52 -4.16 -7.66 15.69
N ASN A 53 -3.24 -6.70 15.76
CA ASN A 53 -2.01 -6.84 16.54
C ASN A 53 -2.14 -6.30 17.96
N ARG A 54 -2.99 -5.30 18.18
CA ARG A 54 -3.10 -4.57 19.45
C ARG A 54 -1.76 -4.08 20.00
N VAL A 55 -0.87 -3.65 19.10
CA VAL A 55 0.45 -3.11 19.43
C VAL A 55 0.38 -1.58 19.51
N THR A 56 0.91 -1.01 20.58
CA THR A 56 0.98 0.44 20.80
C THR A 56 2.03 1.10 19.91
N ARG A 57 2.17 2.43 19.96
CA ARG A 57 3.22 3.11 19.17
C ARG A 57 4.63 2.83 19.71
N SER A 58 4.73 2.52 21.00
CA SER A 58 6.00 2.12 21.63
C SER A 58 6.37 0.64 21.40
N GLY A 59 5.51 -0.14 20.74
CA GLY A 59 5.76 -1.56 20.46
C GLY A 59 5.24 -2.52 21.54
N GLU A 60 4.56 -2.03 22.57
CA GLU A 60 3.97 -2.89 23.59
C GLU A 60 2.65 -3.52 23.11
N VAL A 61 2.40 -4.77 23.52
CA VAL A 61 1.09 -5.39 23.32
C VAL A 61 0.16 -4.91 24.44
N LEU A 62 -0.98 -4.34 24.05
CA LEU A 62 -2.06 -4.00 24.97
C LEU A 62 -3.15 -5.06 24.81
N GLY A 63 -3.54 -5.79 25.86
CA GLY A 63 -4.57 -6.86 25.85
C GLY A 63 -4.49 -7.84 24.68
N ALA A 64 -3.56 -8.79 24.75
CA ALA A 64 -3.30 -9.77 23.69
C ALA A 64 -4.48 -10.73 23.45
N ASP A 65 -5.26 -10.99 24.49
CA ASP A 65 -6.48 -11.80 24.50
C ASP A 65 -7.60 -11.18 23.65
N GLN A 66 -7.57 -9.86 23.45
CA GLN A 66 -8.53 -9.14 22.62
C GLN A 66 -8.11 -9.04 21.14
N ARG A 67 -7.10 -9.80 20.71
CA ARG A 67 -6.72 -9.87 19.28
C ARG A 67 -7.76 -10.63 18.47
N VAL A 68 -7.90 -10.25 17.21
CA VAL A 68 -8.69 -10.95 16.21
C VAL A 68 -7.84 -11.29 15.00
N THR A 69 -8.28 -12.25 14.19
CA THR A 69 -7.61 -12.63 12.95
C THR A 69 -7.67 -11.49 11.92
N PRO A 70 -6.73 -11.44 10.95
CA PRO A 70 -6.81 -10.49 9.83
C PRO A 70 -8.14 -10.56 9.08
N TYR A 71 -8.71 -11.74 8.92
CA TYR A 71 -10.00 -11.92 8.26
C TYR A 71 -11.17 -11.33 9.06
N GLU A 72 -11.20 -11.51 10.38
CA GLU A 72 -12.17 -10.84 11.26
C GLU A 72 -11.99 -9.32 11.23
N GLY A 73 -10.75 -8.83 11.21
CA GLY A 73 -10.45 -7.40 11.06
C GLY A 73 -10.97 -6.83 9.74
N LEU A 74 -10.79 -7.53 8.61
CA LEU A 74 -11.34 -7.12 7.31
C LEU A 74 -12.87 -7.07 7.35
N LYS A 75 -13.54 -8.07 7.92
CA LYS A 75 -15.01 -8.05 8.09
C LYS A 75 -15.47 -6.85 8.91
N ALA A 76 -14.77 -6.51 9.99
CA ALA A 76 -15.06 -5.35 10.84
C ALA A 76 -14.90 -3.99 10.14
N MET A 77 -14.19 -3.95 9.01
CA MET A 77 -13.99 -2.74 8.21
C MET A 77 -14.86 -2.70 6.94
N THR A 78 -15.48 -3.81 6.55
CA THR A 78 -16.17 -3.95 5.26
C THR A 78 -17.58 -4.49 5.42
N LEU A 79 -17.72 -5.80 5.67
CA LEU A 79 -18.99 -6.50 5.71
C LEU A 79 -19.87 -6.12 6.91
N TRP A 80 -19.30 -6.06 8.11
CA TRP A 80 -20.05 -5.76 9.33
C TRP A 80 -20.55 -4.31 9.41
N PRO A 81 -19.79 -3.26 9.02
CA PRO A 81 -20.37 -1.92 8.94
C PRO A 81 -21.46 -1.82 7.86
N ALA A 82 -21.30 -2.49 6.71
CA ALA A 82 -22.37 -2.53 5.70
C ALA A 82 -23.65 -3.17 6.27
N TYR A 83 -23.54 -4.27 7.01
CA TYR A 83 -24.67 -4.89 7.71
C TYR A 83 -25.29 -3.95 8.76
N GLN A 84 -24.49 -3.25 9.57
CA GLN A 84 -24.99 -2.30 10.56
C GLN A 84 -25.78 -1.13 9.94
N HIS A 85 -25.48 -0.78 8.69
CA HIS A 85 -26.19 0.23 7.91
C HIS A 85 -27.31 -0.33 7.02
N PHE A 86 -27.58 -1.65 7.06
CA PHE A 86 -28.53 -2.35 6.18
C PHE A 86 -28.18 -2.25 4.68
N GLU A 87 -26.89 -2.20 4.37
CA GLU A 87 -26.32 -2.04 3.04
C GLU A 87 -25.56 -3.30 2.56
N GLU A 88 -25.61 -4.40 3.31
CA GLU A 88 -24.89 -5.64 3.01
C GLU A 88 -25.29 -6.29 1.68
N LYS A 89 -26.49 -5.96 1.18
CA LYS A 89 -26.97 -6.41 -0.14
C LYS A 89 -26.37 -5.63 -1.30
N ILE A 90 -25.86 -4.42 -1.05
CA ILE A 90 -25.32 -3.54 -2.09
C ILE A 90 -23.80 -3.38 -2.01
N LYS A 91 -23.18 -3.52 -0.83
CA LYS A 91 -21.73 -3.38 -0.64
C LYS A 91 -21.21 -4.16 0.58
N GLY A 92 -19.90 -4.04 0.84
CA GLY A 92 -19.22 -4.65 2.00
C GLY A 92 -18.54 -5.99 1.70
N SER A 93 -18.74 -6.56 0.51
CA SER A 93 -18.03 -7.74 0.02
C SER A 93 -17.96 -7.74 -1.50
N ILE A 94 -17.04 -8.53 -2.05
CA ILE A 94 -16.86 -8.71 -3.50
C ILE A 94 -17.70 -9.92 -3.92
N GLU A 95 -18.91 -9.65 -4.40
CA GLU A 95 -19.89 -10.64 -4.87
C GLU A 95 -20.62 -10.08 -6.10
N GLU A 96 -21.07 -10.97 -7.00
CA GLU A 96 -21.84 -10.56 -8.17
C GLU A 96 -23.12 -9.82 -7.77
N GLY A 97 -23.43 -8.73 -8.46
CA GLY A 97 -24.60 -7.89 -8.20
C GLY A 97 -24.39 -6.79 -7.15
N LYS A 98 -23.24 -6.74 -6.45
CA LYS A 98 -22.88 -5.64 -5.54
C LYS A 98 -22.10 -4.53 -6.26
N GLN A 99 -22.01 -3.36 -5.63
CA GLN A 99 -21.22 -2.23 -6.11
C GLN A 99 -19.74 -2.64 -6.27
N ALA A 100 -19.14 -2.21 -7.38
CA ALA A 100 -17.75 -2.49 -7.71
C ALA A 100 -16.80 -1.51 -6.97
N ASP A 101 -16.85 -1.56 -5.64
CA ASP A 101 -16.03 -0.78 -4.72
C ASP A 101 -14.98 -1.70 -4.08
N PHE A 102 -13.73 -1.61 -4.53
CA PHE A 102 -12.65 -2.42 -3.99
C PHE A 102 -11.29 -1.75 -4.16
N VAL A 103 -10.28 -2.29 -3.47
CA VAL A 103 -8.90 -1.81 -3.53
C VAL A 103 -7.97 -2.94 -3.95
N ILE A 104 -6.93 -2.57 -4.67
CA ILE A 104 -5.80 -3.46 -4.94
C ILE A 104 -4.70 -3.15 -3.92
N LEU A 105 -4.26 -4.17 -3.20
CA LEU A 105 -3.24 -4.05 -2.16
C LEU A 105 -1.89 -4.59 -2.66
N SER A 106 -0.79 -4.01 -2.16
CA SER A 106 0.57 -4.44 -2.51
C SER A 106 0.95 -5.82 -1.96
N ALA A 107 0.19 -6.32 -0.99
CA ALA A 107 0.36 -7.65 -0.41
C ALA A 107 -0.98 -8.13 0.20
N ASN A 108 -1.11 -9.44 0.41
CA ASN A 108 -2.30 -10.04 0.99
C ASN A 108 -2.25 -9.97 2.54
N PRO A 109 -3.13 -9.21 3.20
CA PRO A 109 -3.14 -9.07 4.67
C PRO A 109 -3.46 -10.37 5.41
N LEU A 110 -3.97 -11.40 4.74
CA LEU A 110 -4.27 -12.71 5.33
C LEU A 110 -3.06 -13.64 5.42
N THR A 111 -1.99 -13.35 4.68
CA THR A 111 -0.84 -14.27 4.55
C THR A 111 0.49 -13.66 4.94
N VAL A 112 0.61 -12.33 4.99
CA VAL A 112 1.82 -11.67 5.51
C VAL A 112 1.94 -11.83 7.02
N ASP A 113 3.12 -11.51 7.57
CA ASP A 113 3.27 -11.32 9.02
C ASP A 113 2.28 -10.23 9.48
N PRO A 114 1.37 -10.53 10.43
CA PRO A 114 0.42 -9.55 10.95
C PRO A 114 1.04 -8.22 11.37
N LEU A 115 2.25 -8.21 11.91
CA LEU A 115 2.94 -6.99 12.33
C LEU A 115 3.28 -6.06 11.16
N THR A 116 3.35 -6.58 9.93
CA THR A 116 3.64 -5.83 8.70
C THR A 116 2.39 -5.33 7.97
N ILE A 117 1.18 -5.64 8.47
CA ILE A 117 -0.09 -5.22 7.84
C ILE A 117 -0.18 -3.71 7.62
N ALA A 118 0.36 -2.91 8.55
CA ALA A 118 0.37 -1.44 8.43
C ALA A 118 1.24 -0.92 7.27
N ASP A 119 2.18 -1.73 6.79
CA ASP A 119 3.10 -1.36 5.71
C ASP A 119 2.49 -1.61 4.33
N ILE A 120 1.46 -2.45 4.24
CA ILE A 120 0.75 -2.75 3.00
C ILE A 120 0.23 -1.45 2.39
N LYS A 121 0.46 -1.30 1.09
CA LYS A 121 0.09 -0.10 0.34
C LYS A 121 -1.14 -0.38 -0.51
N VAL A 122 -2.09 0.55 -0.50
CA VAL A 122 -3.14 0.60 -1.53
C VAL A 122 -2.48 1.03 -2.84
N LEU A 123 -2.52 0.15 -3.83
CA LEU A 123 -2.02 0.37 -5.19
C LEU A 123 -3.08 1.04 -6.05
N GLU A 124 -4.34 0.67 -5.87
CA GLU A 124 -5.45 1.21 -6.63
C GLU A 124 -6.72 1.21 -5.78
N THR A 125 -7.56 2.22 -5.95
CA THR A 125 -8.92 2.28 -5.40
C THR A 125 -9.91 2.42 -6.55
N ILE A 126 -10.86 1.50 -6.61
CA ILE A 126 -11.95 1.48 -7.57
C ILE A 126 -13.24 1.83 -6.82
N ASN A 127 -13.99 2.79 -7.36
CA ASN A 127 -15.31 3.19 -6.89
C ASN A 127 -16.30 3.10 -8.06
N ASP A 128 -17.37 2.32 -7.88
CA ASP A 128 -18.39 2.05 -8.90
C ASP A 128 -17.78 1.62 -10.25
N GLY A 129 -16.77 0.74 -10.18
CA GLY A 129 -16.06 0.22 -11.35
C GLY A 129 -15.08 1.21 -12.00
N LYS A 130 -14.85 2.39 -11.42
CA LYS A 130 -13.92 3.40 -11.92
C LYS A 130 -12.75 3.59 -10.99
N THR A 131 -11.53 3.59 -11.52
CA THR A 131 -10.33 3.94 -10.78
C THR A 131 -10.39 5.40 -10.32
N VAL A 132 -10.39 5.63 -9.01
CA VAL A 132 -10.39 6.98 -8.39
C VAL A 132 -9.05 7.32 -7.74
N TYR A 133 -8.23 6.31 -7.49
CA TYR A 133 -6.86 6.47 -7.00
C TYR A 133 -6.00 5.39 -7.62
N GLN A 134 -4.81 5.78 -8.07
CA GLN A 134 -3.77 4.87 -8.49
C GLN A 134 -2.45 5.37 -7.92
N ARG A 135 -1.72 4.47 -7.26
CA ARG A 135 -0.40 4.79 -6.72
C ARG A 135 0.57 4.94 -7.89
N GLU A 136 1.22 6.09 -7.98
CA GLU A 136 2.32 6.28 -8.93
C GLU A 136 3.40 5.25 -8.65
N THR A 137 3.68 4.41 -9.64
CA THR A 137 4.92 3.64 -9.64
C THR A 137 6.03 4.64 -9.87
N VAL A 138 6.91 4.83 -8.89
CA VAL A 138 8.17 5.55 -9.11
C VAL A 138 8.94 4.73 -10.13
N ASN A 139 8.81 5.13 -11.40
CA ASN A 139 9.63 4.59 -12.45
C ASN A 139 11.04 5.07 -12.12
N THR A 140 11.95 4.15 -11.79
CA THR A 140 13.33 4.48 -11.40
C THR A 140 14.16 4.87 -12.64
N GLN A 141 13.55 5.59 -13.57
CA GLN A 141 14.17 6.20 -14.73
C GLN A 141 13.82 7.69 -14.73
N ALA A 142 14.88 8.50 -14.75
CA ALA A 142 14.93 9.96 -14.69
C ALA A 142 14.84 10.57 -13.28
N SER A 143 15.95 10.46 -12.53
CA SER A 143 16.31 11.51 -11.59
C SER A 143 16.62 12.80 -12.38
N ILE A 144 15.79 13.81 -12.22
CA ILE A 144 16.08 15.18 -12.66
C ILE A 144 17.13 15.72 -11.68
N GLY A 145 18.32 16.07 -12.17
CA GLY A 145 19.36 16.76 -11.42
C GLY A 145 20.56 15.89 -11.06
N GLY A 146 21.56 15.91 -11.95
CA GLY A 146 22.83 15.19 -11.80
C GLY A 146 23.03 14.29 -13.01
N ASP A 147 23.06 14.90 -14.20
CA ASP A 147 22.65 14.29 -15.47
C ASP A 147 23.57 13.20 -16.03
N ARG A 148 24.40 12.57 -15.20
CA ARG A 148 25.23 11.43 -15.60
C ARG A 148 24.52 10.13 -15.25
N ASP A 149 24.39 9.24 -16.21
CA ASP A 149 23.96 7.87 -15.94
C ASP A 149 25.05 7.08 -15.18
N ARG A 150 24.79 5.78 -14.92
CA ARG A 150 25.74 4.88 -14.23
C ARG A 150 27.08 4.71 -14.97
N GLN A 151 27.11 5.00 -16.27
CA GLN A 151 28.29 4.93 -17.13
C GLN A 151 28.97 6.31 -17.29
N GLY A 152 28.45 7.33 -16.63
CA GLY A 152 28.96 8.70 -16.68
C GLY A 152 28.43 9.53 -17.86
N CYS A 153 27.48 9.02 -18.65
CA CYS A 153 26.96 9.69 -19.85
C CYS A 153 25.95 10.79 -19.49
N ILE A 154 26.13 11.96 -20.10
CA ILE A 154 25.28 13.14 -19.85
C ILE A 154 23.94 13.00 -20.57
N THR A 155 22.95 12.40 -19.91
CA THR A 155 21.65 12.08 -20.50
C THR A 155 20.87 13.33 -20.91
N SER A 156 21.01 14.42 -20.17
CA SER A 156 20.39 15.72 -20.50
C SER A 156 20.91 16.34 -21.80
N ALA A 157 22.15 16.02 -22.19
CA ALA A 157 22.76 16.46 -23.44
C ALA A 157 22.57 15.45 -24.59
N GLY A 158 21.72 14.44 -24.38
CA GLY A 158 21.38 13.39 -25.34
C GLY A 158 22.42 12.27 -25.47
N TYR A 159 23.38 12.18 -24.53
CA TYR A 159 24.35 11.09 -24.53
C TYR A 159 23.76 9.82 -23.93
N GLN A 160 24.05 8.70 -24.58
CA GLN A 160 23.67 7.35 -24.17
C GLN A 160 24.90 6.45 -24.24
N TRP A 161 25.04 5.54 -23.29
CA TRP A 161 26.12 4.56 -23.31
C TRP A 161 25.91 3.55 -24.44
N CYS A 162 26.99 3.24 -25.17
CA CYS A 162 27.00 2.20 -26.19
C CYS A 162 28.04 1.14 -25.83
N ALA A 163 27.62 -0.10 -25.56
CA ALA A 163 28.52 -1.16 -25.10
C ALA A 163 29.47 -1.65 -26.21
N ALA A 164 28.99 -1.68 -27.46
CA ALA A 164 29.78 -2.09 -28.62
C ALA A 164 31.06 -1.26 -28.83
N ILE A 165 31.02 0.04 -28.55
CA ILE A 165 32.12 1.00 -28.74
C ILE A 165 32.67 1.57 -27.42
N LYS A 166 32.08 1.17 -26.28
CA LYS A 166 32.48 1.56 -24.91
C LYS A 166 32.59 3.06 -24.70
N GLN A 167 31.67 3.83 -25.28
CA GLN A 167 31.66 5.29 -25.16
C GLN A 167 30.23 5.84 -25.11
N CYS A 168 30.12 7.05 -24.55
CA CYS A 168 28.89 7.83 -24.55
C CYS A 168 28.71 8.50 -25.92
N VAL A 169 27.64 8.17 -26.61
CA VAL A 169 27.34 8.68 -27.96
C VAL A 169 25.94 9.27 -28.01
N ARG A 170 25.70 10.12 -29.01
CA ARG A 170 24.35 10.56 -29.37
C ARG A 170 23.81 9.65 -30.45
N ALA A 171 22.60 9.13 -30.23
CA ALA A 171 22.01 8.14 -31.14
C ALA A 171 21.94 8.63 -32.60
N TRP A 172 21.67 9.91 -32.82
CA TRP A 172 21.57 10.50 -34.17
C TRP A 172 22.94 10.70 -34.86
N GLU A 173 24.01 10.95 -34.10
CA GLU A 173 25.37 11.06 -34.64
C GLU A 173 25.88 9.67 -35.03
N LEU A 174 25.69 8.67 -34.15
CA LEU A 174 26.08 7.29 -34.43
C LEU A 174 25.30 6.69 -35.61
N ALA A 175 24.00 6.98 -35.72
CA ALA A 175 23.16 6.55 -36.83
C ALA A 175 23.68 7.11 -38.18
N ALA A 176 24.09 8.38 -38.20
CA ALA A 176 24.66 9.02 -39.39
C ALA A 176 26.04 8.45 -39.77
N GLU A 177 26.88 8.10 -38.80
CA GLU A 177 28.21 7.51 -39.05
C GLU A 177 28.15 6.04 -39.49
N GLN A 178 27.28 5.25 -38.86
CA GLN A 178 27.18 3.80 -39.07
C GLN A 178 26.13 3.42 -40.14
N GLY A 179 25.38 4.39 -40.67
CA GLY A 179 24.46 4.20 -41.78
C GLY A 179 23.20 3.42 -41.42
N PHE A 180 22.65 3.61 -40.21
CA PHE A 180 21.38 3.03 -39.78
C PHE A 180 20.34 4.12 -39.48
N ASP A 181 19.05 3.76 -39.45
CA ASP A 181 17.96 4.68 -39.18
C ASP A 181 18.02 5.17 -37.72
N ASN A 182 17.89 6.48 -37.53
CA ASN A 182 17.86 7.13 -36.22
C ASN A 182 16.58 6.79 -35.44
N ASN A 183 16.53 5.60 -34.84
CA ASN A 183 15.47 5.16 -33.93
C ASN A 183 16.04 4.31 -32.78
N ALA A 184 15.30 4.27 -31.67
CA ALA A 184 15.73 3.60 -30.45
C ALA A 184 15.98 2.08 -30.64
N ALA A 185 15.20 1.43 -31.50
CA ALA A 185 15.33 -0.02 -31.73
C ALA A 185 16.63 -0.38 -32.46
N GLN A 186 17.03 0.42 -33.46
CA GLN A 186 18.28 0.20 -34.18
C GLN A 186 19.49 0.60 -33.35
N PHE A 187 19.39 1.68 -32.57
CA PHE A 187 20.43 2.05 -31.62
C PHE A 187 20.69 0.94 -30.58
N ALA A 188 19.63 0.42 -29.95
CA ALA A 188 19.74 -0.72 -29.02
C ALA A 188 20.36 -1.95 -29.70
N ARG A 189 19.91 -2.29 -30.91
CA ARG A 189 20.49 -3.42 -31.68
C ARG A 189 21.98 -3.25 -32.00
N PHE A 190 22.48 -2.04 -32.16
CA PHE A 190 23.90 -1.79 -32.40
C PHE A 190 24.70 -1.76 -31.10
N CYS A 191 24.16 -1.09 -30.07
CA CYS A 191 24.88 -0.78 -28.84
C CYS A 191 24.80 -1.86 -27.76
N ASP A 192 23.78 -2.72 -27.79
CA ASP A 192 23.57 -3.81 -26.82
C ASP A 192 24.19 -5.15 -27.29
N GLN A 193 25.06 -5.12 -28.30
CA GLN A 193 25.86 -6.28 -28.77
C GLN A 193 27.09 -6.54 -27.91
#